data_AF-A0A955L0R0-F1
#
_entry.id   AF-A0A955L0R0-F1
#
_cell.length_a   1.000
_cell.length_b   1.000
_cell.length_c   1.000
_cell.angle_alpha   90.00
_cell.angle_beta   90.00
_cell.angle_gamma   90.00
#
_symmetry.space_group_name_H-M   'P 1'
#
loop_
_entity.id
_entity.type
_entity.pdbx_description
1 polymer ?
#
loop_
_entity_poly.entity_id
_entity_poly.type
_entity_poly.pdbx_seq_one_letter_code
_entity_poly.pdbx_strand_id
1 'polypeptide(L)'
;MSKQPTLAQQISNYFRQAGELISRARDLMWDYPDYLFFGRLSLAVRLRRIYMLTRPHSHLLTSVLIVGAVLFYISSGRFNLLQAAKPSELLEGVVMGVDENGQLQNLSRVSPLVPSAIQLEKDISELVYEPLVRYQQDGSIQLMLADNIIRIQEGADYEFELREGVKWHDYDQTGEMLDLGDVIRTLEIVSQLDENNTNSYVQAIKQMAWER
;
A
#
# COMPACT_ATOMS: atom_id res chain seq x y z
N MET A 1 62.98 -39.54 -15.47
CA MET A 1 63.27 -38.10 -15.20
C MET A 1 62.81 -37.28 -16.40
N SER A 2 61.61 -36.69 -16.35
CA SER A 2 61.16 -35.75 -17.38
C SER A 2 61.84 -34.40 -17.16
N LYS A 3 62.61 -33.92 -18.13
CA LYS A 3 63.17 -32.56 -18.09
C LYS A 3 62.02 -31.56 -18.06
N GLN A 4 61.97 -30.73 -17.01
CA GLN A 4 60.99 -29.66 -16.93
C GLN A 4 61.25 -28.64 -18.05
N PRO A 5 60.21 -28.18 -18.77
CA PRO A 5 60.36 -27.24 -19.86
C PRO A 5 60.90 -25.91 -19.33
N THR A 6 61.82 -25.32 -20.09
CA THR A 6 62.41 -24.03 -19.71
C THR A 6 61.36 -22.93 -19.78
N LEU A 7 61.53 -21.87 -18.98
CA LEU A 7 60.57 -20.76 -18.88
C LEU A 7 60.27 -20.13 -20.26
N ALA A 8 61.27 -20.10 -21.15
CA ALA A 8 61.12 -19.67 -22.54
C ALA A 8 60.19 -20.58 -23.38
N GLN A 9 60.23 -21.90 -23.17
CA GLN A 9 59.35 -22.85 -23.86
C GLN A 9 57.90 -22.77 -23.37
N GLN A 10 57.68 -22.46 -22.09
CA GLN A 10 56.33 -22.24 -21.57
C GLN A 10 55.73 -20.97 -22.20
N ILE A 11 56.49 -19.87 -22.23
CA ILE A 11 56.03 -18.61 -22.83
C ILE A 11 55.68 -18.77 -24.31
N SER A 12 56.52 -19.45 -25.11
CA SER A 12 56.24 -19.62 -26.54
C SER A 12 54.98 -20.47 -26.82
N ASN A 13 54.74 -21.50 -26.00
CA ASN A 13 53.52 -22.30 -26.09
C ASN A 13 52.26 -21.50 -25.75
N TYR A 14 52.33 -20.60 -24.75
CA TYR A 14 51.23 -19.68 -24.43
C TYR A 14 50.92 -18.74 -25.60
N PHE A 15 51.94 -18.11 -26.20
CA PHE A 15 51.72 -17.23 -27.35
C PHE A 15 51.14 -17.97 -28.56
N ARG A 16 51.57 -19.21 -28.80
CA ARG A 16 51.01 -20.02 -29.89
C ARG A 16 49.54 -20.37 -29.65
N GLN A 17 49.19 -20.79 -28.42
CA GLN A 17 47.81 -21.08 -28.04
C GLN A 17 46.92 -19.84 -28.10
N ALA A 18 47.42 -18.69 -27.65
CA ALA A 18 46.73 -17.41 -27.77
C ALA A 18 46.50 -17.03 -29.24
N GLY A 19 47.50 -17.19 -30.10
CA GLY A 19 47.38 -16.95 -31.53
C GLY A 19 46.35 -17.85 -32.21
N GLU A 20 46.32 -19.15 -31.86
CA GLU A 20 45.34 -20.10 -32.35
C GLU A 20 43.91 -19.78 -31.87
N LEU A 21 43.75 -19.28 -30.64
CA LEU A 21 42.45 -18.85 -30.13
C LEU A 21 41.96 -17.58 -30.84
N ILE A 22 42.85 -16.60 -31.05
CA ILE A 22 42.53 -15.35 -31.74
C ILE A 22 42.15 -15.62 -33.20
N SER A 23 42.87 -16.50 -33.90
CA SER A 23 42.53 -16.86 -35.27
C SER A 23 41.17 -17.55 -35.35
N ARG A 24 40.89 -18.51 -34.45
CA ARG A 24 39.56 -19.16 -34.38
C ARG A 24 38.43 -18.19 -34.06
N ALA A 25 38.64 -17.27 -33.12
CA ALA A 25 37.65 -16.26 -32.76
C ALA A 25 37.36 -15.31 -33.93
N ARG A 26 38.41 -14.90 -34.65
CA ARG A 26 38.29 -14.10 -35.87
C ARG A 26 37.53 -14.85 -36.95
N ASP A 27 37.89 -16.11 -37.21
CA ASP A 27 37.27 -16.91 -38.27
C ASP A 27 35.78 -17.18 -37.92
N LEU A 28 35.46 -17.45 -36.66
CA LEU A 28 34.07 -17.54 -36.17
C LEU A 28 33.30 -16.22 -36.36
N MET A 29 33.95 -15.09 -36.06
CA MET A 29 33.37 -13.76 -36.22
C MET A 29 33.24 -13.36 -37.69
N TRP A 30 34.04 -13.89 -38.62
CA TRP A 30 33.92 -13.57 -40.04
C TRP A 30 32.91 -14.47 -40.75
N ASP A 31 32.83 -15.74 -40.33
CA ASP A 31 31.91 -16.73 -40.91
C ASP A 31 30.52 -16.71 -40.26
N TYR A 32 30.28 -15.83 -39.27
CA TYR A 32 28.99 -15.70 -38.60
C TYR A 32 27.79 -15.51 -39.56
N PRO A 33 27.88 -14.78 -40.69
CA PRO A 33 26.74 -14.60 -41.58
C PRO A 33 26.36 -15.92 -42.28
N ASP A 34 27.35 -16.76 -42.57
CA ASP A 34 27.14 -18.06 -43.20
C ASP A 34 26.56 -19.07 -42.20
N TYR A 35 27.00 -19.05 -40.93
CA TYR A 35 26.40 -19.88 -39.88
C TYR A 35 24.96 -19.45 -39.52
N LEU A 36 24.68 -18.15 -39.50
CA LEU A 36 23.35 -17.64 -39.13
C LEU A 36 22.35 -17.67 -40.29
N PHE A 37 22.75 -17.18 -41.48
CA PHE A 37 21.80 -16.82 -42.54
C PHE A 37 21.98 -17.60 -43.86
N PHE A 38 23.21 -17.73 -44.38
CA PHE A 38 23.41 -18.08 -45.80
C PHE A 38 23.92 -19.50 -46.07
N GLY A 39 24.48 -20.19 -45.06
CA GLY A 39 25.02 -21.54 -45.21
C GLY A 39 23.95 -22.63 -45.37
N ARG A 40 24.31 -23.74 -46.01
CA ARG A 40 23.42 -24.92 -46.19
C ARG A 40 23.00 -25.59 -44.87
N LEU A 41 23.79 -25.38 -43.81
CA LEU A 41 23.53 -25.83 -42.45
C LEU A 41 23.08 -24.69 -41.52
N SER A 42 22.83 -23.50 -42.06
CA SER A 42 22.53 -22.28 -41.28
C SER A 42 21.30 -22.41 -40.40
N LEU A 43 21.28 -21.63 -39.31
CA LEU A 43 20.13 -21.55 -38.42
C LEU A 43 18.86 -21.12 -39.15
N ALA A 44 18.95 -20.16 -40.07
CA ALA A 44 17.81 -19.70 -40.87
C ALA A 44 17.19 -20.84 -41.71
N VAL A 45 18.01 -21.67 -42.37
CA VAL A 45 17.51 -22.82 -43.16
C VAL A 45 16.91 -23.90 -42.25
N ARG A 46 17.47 -24.13 -41.07
CA ARG A 46 16.92 -25.08 -40.07
C ARG A 46 15.57 -24.58 -39.53
N LEU A 47 15.49 -23.32 -39.13
CA LEU A 47 14.25 -22.69 -38.66
C LEU A 47 13.19 -22.69 -39.76
N ARG A 48 13.56 -22.40 -41.01
CA ARG A 48 12.66 -22.48 -42.16
C ARG A 48 12.15 -23.91 -42.39
N ARG A 49 13.01 -24.93 -42.24
CA ARG A 49 12.60 -26.33 -42.36
C ARG A 49 11.64 -26.72 -41.24
N ILE A 50 11.94 -26.34 -40.00
CA ILE A 50 11.05 -26.55 -38.85
C ILE A 50 9.71 -25.85 -39.09
N TYR A 51 9.72 -24.59 -39.53
CA TYR A 51 8.52 -23.83 -39.88
C TYR A 51 7.69 -24.51 -40.99
N MET A 52 8.33 -25.02 -42.04
CA MET A 52 7.64 -25.76 -43.11
C MET A 52 7.04 -27.08 -42.61
N LEU A 53 7.71 -27.76 -41.66
CA LEU A 53 7.22 -28.99 -41.03
C LEU A 53 6.08 -28.70 -40.04
N THR A 54 6.10 -27.56 -39.35
CA THR A 54 5.07 -27.13 -38.40
C THR A 54 3.95 -26.32 -39.05
N ARG A 55 4.06 -25.99 -40.35
CA ARG A 55 3.06 -25.25 -41.14
C ARG A 55 1.61 -25.75 -41.00
N PRO A 56 1.30 -27.05 -41.02
CA PRO A 56 -0.07 -27.52 -40.79
C PRO A 56 -0.54 -27.33 -39.33
N HIS A 57 0.39 -27.25 -38.37
CA HIS A 57 0.11 -27.10 -36.94
C HIS A 57 0.34 -25.67 -36.42
N SER A 58 0.75 -24.73 -37.28
CA SER A 58 1.12 -23.38 -36.87
C SER A 58 -0.07 -22.62 -36.30
N HIS A 59 -1.26 -22.84 -36.86
CA HIS A 59 -2.50 -22.22 -36.38
C HIS A 59 -2.86 -22.65 -34.96
N LEU A 60 -2.64 -23.91 -34.61
CA LEU A 60 -2.85 -24.43 -33.25
C LEU A 60 -1.81 -23.85 -32.28
N LEU A 61 -0.56 -23.75 -32.70
CA LEU A 61 0.50 -23.20 -31.86
C LEU A 61 0.26 -21.70 -31.61
N THR A 62 -0.15 -20.95 -32.63
CA THR A 62 -0.52 -19.54 -32.49
C THR A 62 -1.75 -19.33 -31.61
N SER A 63 -2.78 -20.18 -31.73
CA SER A 63 -3.98 -20.03 -30.90
C SER A 63 -3.68 -20.32 -29.42
N VAL A 64 -2.88 -21.36 -29.12
CA VAL A 64 -2.42 -21.65 -27.76
C VAL A 64 -1.59 -20.51 -27.19
N LEU A 65 -0.72 -19.89 -28.00
CA LEU A 65 0.11 -18.78 -27.56
C LEU A 65 -0.73 -17.52 -27.28
N ILE A 66 -1.71 -17.21 -28.13
CA ILE A 66 -2.65 -16.10 -27.91
C ILE A 66 -3.48 -16.34 -26.65
N VAL A 67 -4.06 -17.53 -26.49
CA VAL A 67 -4.84 -17.89 -25.29
C VAL A 67 -3.97 -17.84 -24.04
N GLY A 68 -2.75 -18.36 -24.10
CA GLY A 68 -1.78 -18.30 -22.99
C GLY A 68 -1.39 -16.87 -22.63
N ALA A 69 -1.17 -15.99 -23.62
CA ALA A 69 -0.86 -14.58 -23.38
C ALA A 69 -2.05 -13.83 -22.75
N VAL A 70 -3.28 -14.12 -23.20
CA VAL A 70 -4.51 -13.56 -22.60
C VAL A 70 -4.68 -14.03 -21.16
N LEU A 71 -4.52 -15.32 -20.89
CA LEU A 71 -4.61 -15.88 -19.53
C LEU A 71 -3.51 -15.33 -18.62
N PHE A 72 -2.28 -15.18 -19.13
CA PHE A 72 -1.19 -14.56 -18.40
C PHE A 72 -1.49 -13.09 -18.07
N TYR A 73 -2.04 -12.34 -19.03
CA TYR A 73 -2.46 -10.95 -18.82
C TYR A 73 -3.55 -10.85 -17.74
N ILE A 74 -4.55 -11.72 -17.78
CA ILE A 74 -5.62 -11.80 -16.76
C ILE A 74 -5.04 -12.17 -15.38
N SER A 75 -4.17 -13.18 -15.33
CA SER A 75 -3.53 -13.67 -14.10
C SER A 75 -2.58 -12.65 -13.47
N SER A 76 -1.96 -11.77 -14.26
CA SER A 76 -1.00 -10.76 -13.80
C SER A 76 -1.59 -9.65 -12.90
N GLY A 77 -2.87 -9.75 -12.51
CA GLY A 77 -3.53 -8.80 -11.60
C GLY A 77 -3.87 -7.45 -12.23
N ARG A 78 -3.55 -7.24 -13.52
CA ARG A 78 -3.87 -6.01 -14.25
C ARG A 78 -5.34 -5.90 -14.67
N PHE A 79 -6.12 -6.97 -14.53
CA PHE A 79 -7.56 -6.99 -14.79
C PHE A 79 -8.40 -6.29 -13.69
N ASN A 80 -7.78 -5.87 -12.57
CA ASN A 80 -8.45 -5.17 -11.48
C ASN A 80 -9.10 -3.83 -11.90
N LEU A 81 -8.76 -3.29 -13.08
CA LEU A 81 -9.34 -2.04 -13.60
C LEU A 81 -10.79 -2.20 -14.11
N LEU A 82 -11.22 -3.41 -14.49
CA LEU A 82 -12.59 -3.67 -14.95
C LEU A 82 -13.55 -4.10 -13.82
N GLN A 83 -13.00 -4.57 -12.68
CA GLN A 83 -13.77 -4.81 -11.45
C GLN A 83 -13.87 -3.59 -10.53
N ALA A 84 -13.20 -2.48 -10.86
CA ALA A 84 -13.31 -1.22 -10.14
C ALA A 84 -14.69 -0.54 -10.30
N ALA A 85 -15.51 -0.99 -11.26
CA ALA A 85 -16.92 -0.62 -11.32
C ALA A 85 -17.75 -1.49 -10.35
N LYS A 86 -17.49 -1.38 -9.05
CA LYS A 86 -18.53 -1.70 -8.06
C LYS A 86 -19.53 -0.54 -8.10
N PRO A 87 -20.78 -0.73 -8.57
CA PRO A 87 -21.75 0.36 -8.64
C PRO A 87 -22.29 0.79 -7.27
N SER A 88 -21.78 0.25 -6.16
CA SER A 88 -22.30 0.50 -4.81
C SER A 88 -21.48 1.50 -3.99
N GLU A 89 -20.31 1.94 -4.45
CA GLU A 89 -19.56 3.03 -3.81
C GLU A 89 -19.60 4.24 -4.73
N LEU A 90 -20.56 5.13 -4.49
CA LEU A 90 -20.53 6.46 -5.07
C LEU A 90 -19.42 7.23 -4.36
N LEU A 91 -18.29 7.42 -5.05
CA LEU A 91 -17.24 8.32 -4.58
C LEU A 91 -17.72 9.76 -4.78
N GLU A 92 -18.40 10.32 -3.76
CA GLU A 92 -19.01 11.65 -3.81
C GLU A 92 -17.98 12.79 -3.79
N GLY A 93 -16.75 12.49 -3.34
CA GLY A 93 -15.64 13.43 -3.40
C GLY A 93 -14.37 12.84 -2.77
N VAL A 94 -13.24 13.47 -3.03
CA VAL A 94 -11.97 13.19 -2.34
C VAL A 94 -11.66 14.39 -1.48
N VAL A 95 -11.67 14.20 -0.15
CA VAL A 95 -11.22 15.23 0.78
C VAL A 95 -9.71 15.12 0.91
N MET A 96 -8.98 16.14 0.45
CA MET A 96 -7.53 16.26 0.65
C MET A 96 -7.23 17.58 1.33
N GLY A 97 -6.36 17.52 2.33
CA GLY A 97 -5.84 18.69 3.01
C GLY A 97 -4.61 19.21 2.30
N VAL A 98 -4.36 20.51 2.41
CA VAL A 98 -3.11 21.14 1.97
C VAL A 98 -2.50 21.82 3.18
N ASP A 99 -1.21 21.62 3.41
CA ASP A 99 -0.51 22.32 4.48
C ASP A 99 -0.14 23.77 4.09
N GLU A 100 0.45 24.52 5.04
CA GLU A 100 0.87 25.91 4.85
C GLU A 100 1.84 26.09 3.65
N ASN A 101 2.52 25.01 3.21
CA ASN A 101 3.48 25.02 2.13
C ASN A 101 2.89 24.54 0.79
N GLY A 102 1.59 24.27 0.72
CA GLY A 102 0.96 23.80 -0.51
C GLY A 102 1.11 22.30 -0.76
N GLN A 103 1.62 21.51 0.20
CA GLN A 103 1.78 20.07 0.02
C GLN A 103 0.50 19.32 0.39
N LEU A 104 0.19 18.30 -0.41
CA LEU A 104 -0.95 17.42 -0.17
C LEU A 104 -0.71 16.59 1.09
N GLN A 105 -1.64 16.69 2.03
CA GLN A 105 -1.68 15.89 3.25
C GLN A 105 -2.68 14.76 3.05
N ASN A 106 -2.19 13.52 3.18
CA ASN A 106 -3.04 12.35 3.09
C ASN A 106 -3.62 11.99 4.46
N LEU A 107 -4.88 11.56 4.47
CA LEU A 107 -5.55 11.09 5.67
C LEU A 107 -5.01 9.70 6.03
N SER A 108 -4.42 9.57 7.20
CA SER A 108 -3.90 8.28 7.67
C SER A 108 -4.87 7.57 8.60
N ARG A 109 -5.59 8.35 9.42
CA ARG A 109 -6.55 7.87 10.41
C ARG A 109 -7.60 8.93 10.69
N VAL A 110 -8.79 8.50 11.09
CA VAL A 110 -9.81 9.36 11.70
C VAL A 110 -10.14 8.72 13.03
N SER A 111 -9.70 9.34 14.12
CA SER A 111 -10.00 8.86 15.47
C SER A 111 -9.99 10.02 16.45
N PRO A 112 -11.07 10.22 17.23
CA PRO A 112 -11.12 11.28 18.24
C PRO A 112 -10.27 10.94 19.48
N LEU A 113 -9.86 9.67 19.65
CA LEU A 113 -9.19 9.19 20.86
C LEU A 113 -7.67 9.42 20.83
N VAL A 114 -7.10 9.56 19.63
CA VAL A 114 -5.67 9.75 19.43
C VAL A 114 -5.44 11.13 18.82
N PRO A 115 -4.65 12.01 19.48
CA PRO A 115 -4.39 13.34 18.93
C PRO A 115 -3.65 13.21 17.60
N SER A 116 -4.19 13.87 16.58
CA SER A 116 -3.51 14.05 15.30
C SER A 116 -2.77 15.39 15.25
N ALA A 117 -1.62 15.40 14.58
CA ALA A 117 -0.95 16.65 14.21
C ALA A 117 -1.55 17.27 12.93
N ILE A 118 -2.28 16.49 12.14
CA ILE A 118 -2.85 16.93 10.85
C ILE A 118 -4.20 17.60 11.12
N GLN A 119 -4.35 18.86 10.73
CA GLN A 119 -5.58 19.62 10.94
C GLN A 119 -6.80 18.95 10.27
N LEU A 120 -6.62 18.44 9.05
CA LEU A 120 -7.67 17.72 8.33
C LEU A 120 -8.22 16.52 9.12
N GLU A 121 -7.35 15.75 9.80
CA GLU A 121 -7.79 14.60 10.60
C GLU A 121 -8.65 15.05 11.79
N LYS A 122 -8.34 16.21 12.39
CA LYS A 122 -9.15 16.81 13.46
C LYS A 122 -10.50 17.27 12.94
N ASP A 123 -10.51 18.04 11.85
CA ASP A 123 -11.73 18.59 11.27
C ASP A 123 -12.70 17.48 10.86
N ILE A 124 -12.19 16.43 10.20
CA ILE A 124 -13.01 15.27 9.83
C ILE A 124 -13.48 14.53 11.08
N SER A 125 -12.63 14.37 12.10
CA SER A 125 -13.04 13.73 13.35
C SER A 125 -14.18 14.49 14.04
N GLU A 126 -14.16 15.83 14.02
CA GLU A 126 -15.22 16.67 14.60
C GLU A 126 -16.52 16.67 13.78
N LEU A 127 -16.45 16.36 12.48
CA LEU A 127 -17.62 16.21 11.62
C LEU A 127 -18.28 14.84 11.73
N VAL A 128 -17.48 13.78 11.95
CA VAL A 128 -17.97 12.40 11.99
C VAL A 128 -18.44 12.00 13.38
N TYR A 129 -17.73 12.45 14.43
CA TYR A 129 -17.99 12.08 15.82
C TYR A 129 -18.49 13.28 16.63
N GLU A 130 -19.42 13.03 17.54
CA GLU A 130 -19.93 14.03 18.46
C GLU A 130 -19.50 13.70 19.90
N PRO A 131 -18.98 14.66 20.68
CA PRO A 131 -18.66 14.44 22.09
C PRO A 131 -19.92 14.43 22.98
N LEU A 132 -19.77 13.98 24.23
CA LEU A 132 -20.81 14.18 25.28
C LEU A 132 -21.07 15.66 25.54
N VAL A 133 -19.99 16.43 25.67
CA VAL A 133 -19.98 17.86 25.95
C VAL A 133 -18.94 18.57 25.10
N ARG A 134 -19.23 19.81 24.70
CA ARG A 134 -18.35 20.66 23.91
C ARG A 134 -18.07 21.94 24.69
N TYR A 135 -16.80 22.35 24.76
CA TYR A 135 -16.43 23.64 25.33
C TYR A 135 -16.51 24.71 24.26
N GLN A 136 -17.22 25.80 24.55
CA GLN A 136 -17.26 26.98 23.69
C GLN A 136 -16.05 27.89 23.94
N GLN A 137 -15.82 28.85 23.04
CA GLN A 137 -14.69 29.78 23.13
C GLN A 137 -14.73 30.65 24.40
N ASP A 138 -15.91 30.86 24.98
CA ASP A 138 -16.10 31.59 26.23
C ASP A 138 -15.88 30.72 27.49
N GLY A 139 -15.55 29.44 27.30
CA GLY A 139 -15.40 28.46 28.38
C GLY A 139 -16.71 27.87 28.89
N SER A 140 -17.86 28.22 28.30
CA SER A 140 -19.14 27.60 28.64
C SER A 140 -19.20 26.17 28.10
N ILE A 141 -19.98 25.33 28.79
CA ILE A 141 -20.19 23.92 28.43
C ILE A 141 -21.48 23.83 27.63
N GLN A 142 -21.39 23.29 26.42
CA GLN A 142 -22.52 22.94 25.57
C GLN A 142 -22.76 21.43 25.61
N LEU A 143 -23.99 21.04 25.91
CA LEU A 143 -24.43 19.65 25.96
C LEU A 143 -24.75 19.17 24.53
N MET A 144 -24.09 18.10 24.08
CA MET A 144 -24.24 17.55 22.72
C MET A 144 -24.94 16.19 22.75
N LEU A 145 -24.21 15.10 23.01
CA LEU A 145 -24.81 13.77 23.20
C LEU A 145 -25.41 13.55 24.59
N ALA A 146 -25.06 14.38 25.57
CA ALA A 146 -25.73 14.43 26.85
C ALA A 146 -26.91 15.42 26.80
N ASP A 147 -28.00 15.11 27.50
CA ASP A 147 -29.11 16.03 27.75
C ASP A 147 -28.96 16.77 29.07
N ASN A 148 -28.24 16.19 30.04
CA ASN A 148 -27.99 16.79 31.34
C ASN A 148 -26.65 16.35 31.95
N ILE A 149 -26.10 17.19 32.81
CA ILE A 149 -24.91 16.89 33.61
C ILE A 149 -25.19 17.22 35.08
N ILE A 150 -25.18 16.19 35.92
CA ILE A 150 -25.37 16.31 37.36
C ILE A 150 -23.98 16.21 38.01
N ARG A 151 -23.59 17.27 38.73
CA ARG A 151 -22.34 17.30 39.48
C ARG A 151 -22.62 16.79 40.90
N ILE A 152 -22.24 15.55 41.18
CA ILE A 152 -22.44 14.93 42.50
C ILE A 152 -21.39 15.49 43.47
N GLN A 153 -20.13 15.53 43.02
CA GLN A 153 -19.02 16.13 43.75
C GLN A 153 -18.13 16.89 42.77
N GLU A 154 -17.96 18.19 42.99
CA GLU A 154 -17.13 19.02 42.12
C GLU A 154 -15.71 18.45 41.99
N GLY A 155 -15.29 18.19 40.75
CA GLY A 155 -13.96 17.69 40.43
C GLY A 155 -13.75 16.19 40.58
N ALA A 156 -14.74 15.43 41.07
CA ALA A 156 -14.61 13.98 41.26
C ALA A 156 -15.67 13.19 40.49
N ASP A 157 -16.96 13.43 40.79
CA ASP A 157 -18.05 12.57 40.34
C ASP A 157 -19.07 13.36 39.51
N TYR A 158 -19.29 12.87 38.29
CA TYR A 158 -20.22 13.43 37.31
C TYR A 158 -21.17 12.35 36.83
N GLU A 159 -22.45 12.68 36.76
CA GLU A 159 -23.48 11.85 36.16
C GLU A 159 -23.97 12.53 34.87
N PHE A 160 -24.05 11.76 33.80
CA PHE A 160 -24.48 12.21 32.49
C PHE A 160 -25.76 11.50 32.11
N GLU A 161 -26.80 12.28 31.82
CA GLU A 161 -28.02 11.75 31.19
C GLU A 161 -27.82 11.81 29.68
N LEU A 162 -27.82 10.66 29.01
CA LEU A 162 -27.62 10.56 27.57
C LEU A 162 -28.89 10.96 26.82
N ARG A 163 -28.73 11.63 25.68
CA ARG A 163 -29.85 11.95 24.81
C ARG A 163 -30.47 10.70 24.21
N GLU A 164 -31.78 10.59 24.29
CA GLU A 164 -32.52 9.47 23.72
C GLU A 164 -32.67 9.58 22.19
N GLY A 165 -32.72 8.43 21.51
CA GLY A 165 -33.00 8.35 20.07
C GLY A 165 -31.86 8.81 19.16
N VAL A 166 -30.64 8.95 19.69
CA VAL A 166 -29.44 9.21 18.87
C VAL A 166 -29.07 7.93 18.11
N LYS A 167 -28.83 8.08 16.81
CA LYS A 167 -28.59 6.99 15.88
C LYS A 167 -27.17 7.05 15.35
N TRP A 168 -26.57 5.87 15.16
CA TRP A 168 -25.32 5.75 14.41
C TRP A 168 -25.56 5.97 12.91
N HIS A 169 -24.50 6.31 12.19
CA HIS A 169 -24.56 6.59 10.74
C HIS A 169 -25.02 5.38 9.91
N ASP A 170 -24.87 4.17 10.44
CA ASP A 170 -25.28 2.91 9.84
C ASP A 170 -26.60 2.35 10.40
N TYR A 171 -27.37 3.14 11.15
CA TYR A 171 -28.65 2.75 11.75
C TYR A 171 -29.62 2.10 10.74
N ASP A 172 -29.68 2.58 9.51
CA ASP A 172 -30.57 2.00 8.49
C ASP A 172 -30.18 0.56 8.09
N GLN A 173 -28.96 0.14 8.41
CA GLN A 173 -28.42 -1.19 8.12
C GLN A 173 -28.35 -2.07 9.38
N THR A 174 -27.89 -1.53 10.51
CA THR A 174 -27.67 -2.28 11.77
C THR A 174 -28.86 -2.16 12.74
N GLY A 175 -29.60 -1.06 12.68
CA GLY A 175 -30.62 -0.69 13.66
C GLY A 175 -30.04 -0.22 15.00
N GLU A 176 -28.73 -0.02 15.10
CA GLU A 176 -28.04 0.29 16.35
C GLU A 176 -28.18 1.78 16.72
N MET A 177 -28.60 2.02 17.96
CA MET A 177 -28.68 3.35 18.55
C MET A 177 -27.50 3.54 19.51
N LEU A 178 -27.11 4.78 19.74
CA LEU A 178 -26.12 5.10 20.77
C LEU A 178 -26.66 4.68 22.14
N ASP A 179 -25.89 3.89 22.87
CA ASP A 179 -26.25 3.45 24.21
C ASP A 179 -25.16 3.73 25.27
N LEU A 180 -25.45 3.37 26.52
CA LEU A 180 -24.51 3.51 27.62
C LEU A 180 -23.26 2.63 27.43
N GLY A 181 -23.40 1.48 26.79
CA GLY A 181 -22.31 0.56 26.50
C GLY A 181 -21.24 1.20 25.63
N ASP A 182 -21.63 1.93 24.59
CA ASP A 182 -20.72 2.67 23.71
C ASP A 182 -19.89 3.70 24.46
N VAL A 183 -20.54 4.45 25.36
CA VAL A 183 -19.89 5.49 26.17
C VAL A 183 -18.91 4.87 27.16
N ILE A 184 -19.35 3.87 27.93
CA ILE A 184 -18.49 3.16 28.88
C ILE A 184 -17.29 2.57 28.14
N ARG A 185 -17.52 1.91 27.01
CA ARG A 185 -16.47 1.28 26.22
C ARG A 185 -15.44 2.29 25.73
N THR A 186 -15.89 3.46 25.29
CA THR A 186 -15.00 4.54 24.85
C THR A 186 -14.16 5.05 26.02
N LEU A 187 -14.74 5.24 27.19
CA LEU A 187 -14.01 5.67 28.40
C LEU A 187 -13.00 4.63 28.87
N GLU A 188 -13.34 3.34 28.80
CA GLU A 188 -12.39 2.24 29.08
C GLU A 188 -11.18 2.29 28.16
N ILE A 189 -11.41 2.49 26.85
CA ILE A 189 -10.32 2.58 25.86
C ILE A 189 -9.44 3.80 26.18
N VAL A 190 -10.03 4.95 26.49
CA VAL A 190 -9.28 6.16 26.86
C VAL A 190 -8.44 5.92 28.12
N SER A 191 -9.00 5.26 29.14
CA SER A 191 -8.27 4.91 30.36
C SER A 191 -7.06 4.02 30.06
N GLN A 192 -7.21 3.03 29.19
CA GLN A 192 -6.12 2.14 28.78
C GLN A 192 -5.04 2.87 27.97
N LEU A 193 -5.40 3.87 27.18
CA LEU A 193 -4.45 4.69 26.42
C LEU A 193 -3.64 5.63 27.34
N ASP A 194 -4.25 6.14 28.42
CA ASP A 194 -3.58 6.96 29.43
C ASP A 194 -2.56 6.13 30.24
N GLU A 195 -2.94 4.95 30.70
CA GLU A 195 -2.05 4.05 31.46
C GLU A 195 -0.79 3.63 30.69
N ASN A 196 -0.91 3.49 29.36
CA ASN A 196 0.20 3.12 28.49
C ASN A 196 1.11 4.30 28.09
N ASN A 197 0.97 5.48 28.73
CA ASN A 197 1.87 6.63 28.60
C ASN A 197 2.12 7.09 27.14
N THR A 198 1.15 6.84 26.26
CA THR A 198 1.26 7.13 24.82
C THR A 198 0.44 8.34 24.40
N ASN A 199 -0.33 8.94 25.32
CA ASN A 199 -1.19 10.07 25.02
C ASN A 199 -0.69 11.36 25.71
N SER A 200 0.04 12.18 24.95
CA SER A 200 0.52 13.50 25.37
C SER A 200 -0.61 14.46 25.77
N TYR A 201 -1.84 14.24 25.28
CA TYR A 201 -3.00 15.06 25.61
C TYR A 201 -3.49 14.86 27.04
N VAL A 202 -3.49 13.61 27.54
CA VAL A 202 -3.89 13.35 28.93
C VAL A 202 -2.85 13.91 29.91
N GLN A 203 -1.56 13.90 29.54
CA GLN A 203 -0.53 14.58 30.30
C GLN A 203 -0.66 16.09 30.27
N ALA A 204 -0.95 16.68 29.11
CA ALA A 204 -1.15 18.13 28.97
C ALA A 204 -2.39 18.61 29.75
N ILE A 205 -3.49 17.87 29.70
CA ILE A 205 -4.68 18.16 30.52
C ILE A 205 -4.37 18.00 32.01
N LYS A 206 -3.68 16.92 32.42
CA LYS A 206 -3.26 16.72 33.81
C LYS A 206 -2.34 17.85 34.28
N GLN A 207 -1.38 18.29 33.47
CA GLN A 207 -0.49 19.42 33.82
C GLN A 207 -1.26 20.74 33.93
N MET A 208 -2.15 21.05 32.99
CA MET A 208 -2.99 22.26 33.05
C MET A 208 -3.99 22.24 34.22
N ALA A 209 -4.45 21.07 34.64
CA ALA A 209 -5.32 20.91 35.80
C ALA A 209 -4.57 21.06 37.14
N TRP A 210 -3.27 20.78 37.17
CA TRP A 210 -2.41 20.92 38.38
C TRP A 210 -1.75 22.29 38.51
N GLU A 211 -1.74 23.11 37.46
CA GLU A 211 -1.22 24.49 37.46
C GLU A 211 -2.28 25.55 37.81
N ARG A 212 -3.45 25.15 38.34
CA ARG A 212 -4.45 26.03 38.95
C ARG A 212 -4.59 25.76 40.45
#